data_AF-A0A1W6SMQ4-F1
#
_entry.id   AF-A0A1W6SMQ4-F1
#
_cell.length_a   1.000
_cell.length_b   1.000
_cell.length_c   1.000
_cell.angle_alpha   90.00
_cell.angle_beta   90.00
_cell.angle_gamma   90.00
#
_symmetry.space_group_name_H-M   'P 1'
#
loop_
_entity.id
_entity.type
_entity.pdbx_description
1 polymer ?
#
loop_
_entity_poly.entity_id
_entity_poly.type
_entity_poly.pdbx_seq_one_letter_code
_entity_poly.pdbx_strand_id
1 'polypeptide(L)' 'MPKMKTKSGAAKRFKVRAGGSVKRSQAFKRHILTKKTTKSKRQLRGTTGVHCSDVASVRAMMPYA' A
#
# COMPACT_ATOMS: atom_id res chain seq x y z
N MET A 1 -0.48 -27.24 -14.33
CA MET A 1 -0.85 -25.82 -14.21
C MET A 1 0.39 -25.00 -13.88
N PRO A 2 0.65 -23.89 -14.58
CA PRO A 2 1.74 -23.00 -14.22
C PRO A 2 1.46 -22.31 -12.87
N LYS A 3 2.51 -22.11 -12.07
CA LYS A 3 2.44 -21.38 -10.81
C LYS A 3 1.99 -19.93 -11.08
N MET A 4 0.99 -19.44 -10.34
CA MET A 4 0.62 -18.02 -10.43
C MET A 4 1.82 -17.14 -10.08
N LYS A 5 1.98 -16.00 -10.74
CA LYS A 5 3.12 -15.10 -10.48
C LYS A 5 2.67 -13.91 -9.64
N THR A 6 3.40 -13.65 -8.57
CA THR A 6 3.23 -12.42 -7.79
C THR A 6 3.65 -11.22 -8.61
N LYS A 7 2.80 -10.18 -8.64
CA LYS A 7 3.18 -8.90 -9.25
C LYS A 7 4.25 -8.23 -8.37
N SER A 8 5.49 -8.22 -8.82
CA SER A 8 6.63 -7.68 -8.06
C SER A 8 6.43 -6.22 -7.64
N GLY A 9 5.74 -5.42 -8.46
CA GLY A 9 5.37 -4.05 -8.14
C GLY A 9 4.36 -3.93 -7.00
N ALA A 10 3.49 -4.92 -6.79
CA ALA A 10 2.56 -4.97 -5.66
C ALA A 10 3.29 -5.42 -4.38
N ALA A 11 4.13 -6.45 -4.48
CA ALA A 11 4.95 -6.96 -3.37
C ALA A 11 5.86 -5.89 -2.75
N LYS A 12 6.36 -4.93 -3.57
CA LYS A 12 7.18 -3.81 -3.09
C LYS A 12 6.38 -2.71 -2.37
N ARG A 13 5.05 -2.67 -2.52
CA ARG A 13 4.18 -1.57 -2.05
C ARG A 13 3.22 -1.98 -0.94
N PHE A 14 2.80 -3.23 -0.91
CA PHE A 14 1.82 -3.76 0.02
C PHE A 14 2.42 -4.85 0.90
N LYS A 15 2.06 -4.87 2.18
CA LYS A 15 2.42 -5.95 3.11
C LYS A 15 1.17 -6.44 3.83
N VAL A 16 0.89 -7.73 3.70
CA VAL A 16 -0.18 -8.39 4.46
C VAL A 16 0.29 -8.55 5.90
N ARG A 17 -0.56 -8.18 6.86
CA ARG A 17 -0.32 -8.37 8.30
C ARG A 17 -0.96 -9.69 8.75
N ALA A 18 -0.48 -10.22 9.89
CA ALA A 18 -1.03 -11.44 10.49
C ALA A 18 -2.56 -11.37 10.72
N GLY A 19 -3.12 -10.19 11.01
CA GLY A 19 -4.57 -9.98 11.14
C GLY A 19 -5.34 -9.78 9.83
N GLY A 20 -4.79 -10.17 8.67
CA GLY A 20 -5.46 -10.12 7.37
C GLY A 20 -5.58 -8.72 6.72
N SER A 21 -5.27 -7.66 7.46
CA SER A 21 -5.21 -6.28 6.92
C SER A 21 -3.97 -6.06 6.06
N VAL A 22 -4.10 -5.22 5.03
CA VAL A 22 -3.00 -4.87 4.13
C VAL A 22 -2.46 -3.49 4.47
N LYS A 23 -1.17 -3.41 4.79
CA LYS A 23 -0.44 -2.17 5.08
C LYS A 23 0.09 -1.55 3.79
N ARG A 24 0.00 -0.22 3.67
CA ARG A 24 0.59 0.60 2.60
C ARG A 24 1.17 1.91 3.14
N SER A 25 2.05 2.55 2.37
CA SER A 25 2.47 3.94 2.61
C SER A 25 1.40 4.92 2.11
N GLN A 26 1.34 6.12 2.71
CA GLN A 26 0.47 7.17 2.22
C GLN A 26 1.05 7.85 0.97
N ALA A 27 0.16 8.27 0.07
CA ALA A 27 0.52 8.95 -1.16
C ALA A 27 0.85 10.43 -0.92
N PHE A 28 1.31 11.13 -1.96
CA PHE A 28 1.48 12.59 -2.00
C PHE A 28 2.54 13.19 -1.07
N LYS A 29 3.54 12.41 -0.64
CA LYS A 29 4.68 12.88 0.17
C LYS A 29 6.04 12.80 -0.56
N ARG A 30 6.04 12.79 -1.90
CA ARG A 30 7.27 12.65 -2.70
C ARG A 30 7.72 13.94 -3.39
N HIS A 31 6.79 14.74 -3.90
CA HIS A 31 7.08 15.99 -4.63
C HIS A 31 6.00 17.04 -4.30
N ILE A 32 6.24 18.30 -4.69
CA ILE A 32 5.35 19.45 -4.42
C ILE A 32 5.09 19.63 -2.91
N LEU A 33 6.16 19.54 -2.12
CA LEU A 33 6.10 19.62 -0.66
C LEU A 33 6.18 21.07 -0.13
N THR A 34 6.67 22.00 -0.96
CA THR A 34 6.84 23.41 -0.62
C THR A 34 5.51 24.07 -0.30
N LYS A 35 4.49 23.88 -1.14
CA LYS A 35 3.14 24.45 -0.94
C LYS A 35 2.27 23.70 0.07
N LYS A 36 2.77 22.61 0.66
CA LYS A 36 2.01 21.80 1.63
C LYS A 36 2.31 22.22 3.05
N THR A 37 1.26 22.35 3.85
CA THR A 37 1.38 22.64 5.28
C THR A 37 2.21 21.56 6.00
N THR A 38 2.91 21.96 7.06
CA THR A 38 3.69 21.04 7.91
C THR A 38 2.80 19.96 8.54
N LYS A 39 1.56 20.31 8.91
CA LYS A 39 0.55 19.38 9.43
C LYS A 39 0.23 18.27 8.42
N SER A 40 -0.07 18.61 7.16
CA SER A 40 -0.35 17.61 6.12
C SER A 40 0.86 16.69 5.90
N LYS A 41 2.07 17.27 5.77
CA LYS A 41 3.30 16.48 5.63
C LYS A 41 3.57 15.54 6.80
N ARG A 42 3.15 15.91 8.02
CA ARG A 42 3.26 15.08 9.24
C ARG A 42 2.28 13.90 9.22
N GLN A 43 1.02 14.14 8.85
CA GLN A 43 0.00 13.08 8.75
C GLN A 43 0.34 12.06 7.66
N LEU A 44 0.88 12.52 6.52
CA LEU A 44 1.30 11.65 5.42
C LEU A 44 2.58 10.83 5.70
N ARG A 45 3.27 11.01 6.84
CA ARG A 45 4.49 10.24 7.15
C ARG A 45 4.20 8.79 7.50
N GLY A 46 3.03 8.52 8.06
CA GLY A 46 2.65 7.20 8.55
C GLY A 46 2.33 6.20 7.44
N THR A 47 2.09 4.97 7.87
CA THR A 47 1.52 3.91 7.04
C THR A 47 0.07 3.71 7.40
N THR A 48 -0.77 3.41 6.41
CA THR A 48 -2.20 3.20 6.59
C THR A 48 -2.64 1.85 6.05
N GLY A 49 -3.85 1.44 6.37
CA GLY A 49 -4.51 0.29 5.77
C GLY A 49 -4.96 0.58 4.33
N VAL A 50 -5.04 -0.48 3.53
CA VAL A 50 -5.83 -0.46 2.29
C VAL A 50 -7.32 -0.40 2.65
N HIS A 51 -8.10 0.36 1.89
CA HIS A 51 -9.55 0.43 2.09
C HIS A 51 -10.20 -0.91 1.73
N CYS A 52 -11.32 -1.27 2.37
CA CYS A 52 -11.94 -2.60 2.21
C CYS A 52 -12.25 -2.95 0.75
N SER A 53 -12.64 -1.96 -0.06
CA SER A 53 -12.93 -2.10 -1.50
C SER A 53 -11.75 -2.66 -2.30
N ASP A 54 -10.52 -2.28 -1.95
CA ASP A 54 -9.34 -2.55 -2.77
C ASP A 54 -8.59 -3.82 -2.31
N VAL A 55 -8.99 -4.40 -1.17
CA VAL A 55 -8.32 -5.57 -0.58
C VAL A 55 -8.36 -6.76 -1.53
N ALA A 56 -9.51 -7.00 -2.18
CA ALA A 56 -9.66 -8.10 -3.13
C ALA A 56 -8.68 -7.98 -4.31
N SER A 57 -8.57 -6.78 -4.89
CA SER A 57 -7.65 -6.51 -6.00
C SER A 57 -6.18 -6.69 -5.57
N VAL A 58 -5.82 -6.29 -4.36
CA VAL A 58 -4.44 -6.46 -3.86
C VAL A 58 -4.10 -7.94 -3.64
N ARG A 59 -5.04 -8.74 -3.10
CA ARG A 59 -4.85 -10.19 -2.92
C ARG A 59 -4.72 -10.92 -4.26
N ALA A 60 -5.50 -10.54 -5.26
CA ALA A 60 -5.37 -11.08 -6.61
C ALA A 60 -3.97 -10.84 -7.22
N MET A 61 -3.32 -9.72 -6.89
CA MET A 61 -1.95 -9.42 -7.36
C MET A 61 -0.86 -10.19 -6.59
N MET A 62 -1.17 -10.70 -5.40
CA MET A 62 -0.21 -11.36 -4.50
C MET A 62 -0.78 -12.69 -3.97
N PRO A 63 -0.80 -13.74 -4.80
CA PRO A 63 -1.47 -15.01 -4.48
C PRO A 63 -0.79 -15.82 -3.36
N TYR A 64 0.42 -15.44 -2.93
CA TYR A 64 1.19 -16.12 -1.88
C TYR A 64 1.43 -15.25 -0.63
N ALA A 65 0.68 -14.16 -0.49
CA ALA A 65 0.87 -13.18 0.57
C ALA A 65 -0.12 -13.35 1.73
#